data_AF-A0A650CTY2-F1
#
_entry.id   AF-A0A650CTY2-F1
#
_cell.length_a   1.000
_cell.length_b   1.000
_cell.length_c   1.000
_cell.angle_alpha   90.00
_cell.angle_beta   90.00
_cell.angle_gamma   90.00
#
_symmetry.space_group_name_H-M   'P 1'
#
loop_
_entity.id
_entity.type
_entity.pdbx_description
1 polymer ?
#
loop_
_entity_poly.entity_id
_entity_poly.type
_entity_poly.pdbx_seq_one_letter_code
_entity_poly.pdbx_strand_id
1 'polypeptide(L)'
;MLEVYVIFGLMAFSLVLSGVMTLVLLGIAENDIVSSLGIYEIPRIELRLIFIISLFSIFDGVLESFVLSPQGIILSFESIPYLIVIFSKKLRRF
;
A
#
# COMPACT_ATOMS: atom_id res chain seq x y z
N MET A 1 -19.92 -11.13 -21.28
CA MET A 1 -18.96 -10.07 -21.68
C MET A 1 -18.48 -9.29 -20.48
N LEU A 2 -19.35 -8.61 -19.71
CA LEU A 2 -18.93 -7.83 -18.53
C LEU A 2 -18.14 -8.66 -17.49
N GLU A 3 -18.60 -9.87 -17.17
CA GLU A 3 -17.90 -10.79 -16.24
C GLU A 3 -16.46 -11.11 -16.66
N VAL A 4 -16.23 -11.32 -17.97
CA VAL A 4 -14.89 -11.62 -18.50
C VAL A 4 -13.98 -10.41 -18.35
N TYR A 5 -14.50 -9.19 -18.57
CA TYR A 5 -13.74 -7.94 -18.33
C TYR A 5 -13.45 -7.72 -16.84
N VAL A 6 -14.39 -8.04 -15.96
CA VAL A 6 -14.20 -7.93 -14.50
C VAL A 6 -13.13 -8.91 -14.03
N ILE A 7 -13.20 -10.17 -14.45
CA ILE A 7 -12.20 -11.20 -14.12
C ILE A 7 -10.82 -10.81 -14.65
N PHE A 8 -10.75 -10.34 -15.90
CA PHE A 8 -9.48 -9.90 -16.49
C PHE A 8 -8.90 -8.67 -15.77
N GLY A 9 -9.75 -7.72 -15.38
CA GLY A 9 -9.36 -6.56 -14.58
C GLY A 9 -8.81 -6.95 -13.20
N LEU A 10 -9.45 -7.91 -12.53
CA LEU A 10 -8.97 -8.45 -11.25
C LEU A 10 -7.63 -9.17 -11.41
N MET A 11 -7.47 -9.97 -12.45
CA MET A 11 -6.20 -10.65 -12.72
C MET A 11 -5.06 -9.66 -12.97
N ALA A 12 -5.29 -8.61 -13.76
CA ALA A 12 -4.31 -7.56 -14.00
C ALA A 12 -3.96 -6.81 -12.71
N PHE A 13 -4.97 -6.48 -11.89
CA PHE A 13 -4.77 -5.84 -10.61
C PHE A 13 -3.96 -6.72 -9.63
N SER A 14 -4.32 -8.00 -9.48
CA SER A 14 -3.59 -8.94 -8.61
C SER A 14 -2.14 -9.15 -9.05
N LEU A 15 -1.87 -9.12 -10.35
CA LEU A 15 -0.50 -9.24 -10.88
C LEU A 15 0.34 -8.00 -10.56
N VAL A 16 -0.24 -6.81 -10.72
CA VAL A 16 0.41 -5.54 -10.32
C VAL A 16 0.63 -5.50 -8.81
N LEU A 17 -0.38 -5.89 -8.02
CA LEU A 17 -0.30 -5.99 -6.58
C LEU A 17 0.86 -6.88 -6.13
N SER A 18 0.94 -8.10 -6.71
CA SER A 18 1.99 -9.06 -6.41
C SER A 18 3.38 -8.50 -6.74
N GLY A 19 3.52 -7.81 -7.88
CA GLY A 19 4.77 -7.14 -8.27
C GLY A 19 5.17 -6.04 -7.28
N VAL A 20 4.25 -5.14 -6.93
CA VAL A 20 4.50 -4.05 -5.96
C VAL A 20 4.87 -4.62 -4.59
N MET A 21 4.11 -5.60 -4.09
CA MET A 21 4.38 -6.24 -2.79
C MET A 21 5.74 -6.94 -2.77
N THR A 22 6.14 -7.58 -3.88
CA THR A 22 7.45 -8.23 -4.00
C THR A 22 8.59 -7.22 -3.96
N LEU A 23 8.46 -6.08 -4.65
CA LEU A 23 9.47 -5.01 -4.61
C LEU A 23 9.64 -4.42 -3.20
N VAL A 24 8.54 -4.31 -2.46
CA VAL A 24 8.53 -3.87 -1.06
C VAL A 24 9.18 -4.90 -0.14
N LEU A 25 8.79 -6.17 -0.26
CA LEU A 25 9.31 -7.27 0.56
C LEU A 25 10.81 -7.49 0.35
N LEU A 26 11.28 -7.39 -0.89
CA LEU A 26 12.70 -7.49 -1.24
C LEU A 26 13.50 -6.25 -0.82
N GLY A 27 12.83 -5.20 -0.35
CA GLY A 27 13.47 -3.95 0.08
C GLY A 27 14.17 -3.20 -1.05
N ILE A 28 13.89 -3.53 -2.31
CA ILE A 28 14.54 -2.92 -3.49
C ILE A 28 14.23 -1.43 -3.53
N ALA A 29 12.97 -1.06 -3.25
CA ALA A 29 12.54 0.33 -3.18
C ALA A 29 12.76 0.98 -1.80
N GLU A 30 13.16 0.21 -0.78
CA GLU A 30 13.18 0.68 0.60
C GLU A 30 14.24 1.76 0.83
N ASN A 31 15.44 1.61 0.26
CA ASN A 31 16.51 2.61 0.41
C ASN A 31 16.12 3.96 -0.20
N ASP A 32 15.49 3.95 -1.36
CA ASP A 32 15.07 5.15 -2.07
C ASP A 32 13.90 5.84 -1.35
N ILE A 33 12.97 5.07 -0.80
CA ILE A 33 11.84 5.58 -0.01
C ILE A 33 12.33 6.17 1.32
N VAL A 34 13.19 5.46 2.05
CA VAL A 34 13.73 5.89 3.34
C VAL A 34 14.56 7.17 3.18
N SER A 35 15.41 7.23 2.15
CA SER A 35 16.23 8.41 1.85
C SER A 35 15.37 9.60 1.39
N SER A 36 14.36 9.37 0.54
CA SER A 36 13.44 10.41 0.06
C SER A 36 12.55 10.96 1.17
N LEU A 37 12.18 10.15 2.16
CA LEU A 37 11.33 10.55 3.28
C LEU A 37 12.13 11.05 4.49
N GLY A 38 13.47 10.86 4.50
CA GLY A 38 14.34 11.28 5.59
C GLY A 38 14.10 10.53 6.92
N ILE A 39 13.67 9.27 6.85
CA ILE A 39 13.26 8.48 8.02
C ILE A 39 14.44 7.63 8.50
N TYR A 40 15.35 8.23 9.28
CA TYR A 40 16.56 7.54 9.77
C TYR A 40 16.43 6.93 11.17
N GLU A 41 15.37 7.27 11.91
CA GLU A 41 15.19 6.85 13.30
C GLU A 41 14.35 5.58 13.47
N ILE A 42 13.53 5.23 12.47
CA ILE A 42 12.70 4.03 12.52
C ILE A 42 13.54 2.84 12.04
N PRO A 43 13.59 1.72 12.77
CA PRO A 43 14.20 0.50 12.28
C PRO A 43 13.63 0.09 10.94
N ARG A 44 14.50 -0.26 10.00
CA ARG A 44 14.15 -0.66 8.63
C ARG A 44 13.04 -1.71 8.56
N ILE A 45 13.10 -2.68 9.46
CA ILE A 45 12.11 -3.76 9.56
C ILE A 45 10.71 -3.24 9.92
N GLU A 46 10.62 -2.26 10.83
CA GLU A 46 9.35 -1.65 11.25
C GLU A 46 8.77 -0.80 10.12
N LEU A 47 9.62 -0.03 9.44
CA LEU A 47 9.21 0.78 8.29
C LEU A 47 8.69 -0.10 7.15
N ARG A 48 9.37 -1.23 6.88
CA ARG A 48 8.92 -2.23 5.91
C ARG A 48 7.57 -2.83 6.29
N LEU A 49 7.36 -3.17 7.57
CA LEU A 49 6.09 -3.66 8.09
C LEU A 49 4.96 -2.64 7.91
N ILE A 50 5.20 -1.38 8.29
CA ILE A 50 4.21 -0.29 8.15
C ILE A 50 3.86 -0.09 6.67
N PHE A 51 4.85 -0.17 5.77
CA PHE A 51 4.64 -0.04 4.33
C PHE A 51 3.83 -1.21 3.74
N ILE A 52 4.12 -2.44 4.18
CA ILE A 52 3.37 -3.64 3.80
C ILE A 52 1.92 -3.53 4.25
N ILE A 53 1.68 -3.19 5.52
CA ILE A 53 0.33 -3.11 6.10
C ILE A 53 -0.47 -1.99 5.42
N SER A 54 0.13 -0.82 5.21
CA SER A 54 -0.55 0.30 4.55
C SER A 54 -0.93 0.00 3.11
N LEU A 55 -0.02 -0.58 2.31
CA LEU A 55 -0.35 -0.99 0.95
C LEU A 55 -1.41 -2.08 0.94
N PHE A 56 -1.27 -3.08 1.81
CA PHE A 56 -2.25 -4.17 1.91
C PHE A 56 -3.65 -3.62 2.18
N SER A 57 -3.84 -2.77 3.19
CA SER A 57 -5.14 -2.15 3.49
C SER A 57 -5.70 -1.32 2.33
N ILE A 58 -4.87 -0.56 1.62
CA ILE A 58 -5.31 0.23 0.45
C ILE A 58 -5.82 -0.68 -0.66
N PHE A 59 -5.03 -1.69 -1.02
CA PHE A 59 -5.35 -2.55 -2.14
C PHE A 59 -6.52 -3.49 -1.83
N ASP A 60 -6.62 -3.98 -0.60
CA ASP A 60 -7.74 -4.79 -0.13
C ASP A 60 -9.05 -4.00 -0.19
N GLY A 61 -9.08 -2.77 0.31
CA GLY A 61 -10.27 -1.92 0.20
C GLY A 61 -10.65 -1.56 -1.23
N VAL A 62 -9.67 -1.37 -2.13
CA VAL A 62 -9.94 -1.19 -3.56
C VAL A 62 -10.54 -2.47 -4.16
N LEU A 63 -9.96 -3.65 -3.90
CA LEU A 63 -10.48 -4.92 -4.40
C LEU A 63 -11.90 -5.19 -3.89
N GLU A 64 -12.12 -5.04 -2.59
CA GLU A 64 -13.44 -5.20 -1.97
C GLU A 64 -14.47 -4.27 -2.63
N SER A 65 -14.07 -3.03 -2.92
CA SER A 65 -14.90 -2.04 -3.62
C SER A 65 -15.30 -2.46 -5.03
N PHE A 66 -14.42 -3.14 -5.74
CA PHE A 66 -14.65 -3.58 -7.12
C PHE A 66 -15.38 -4.93 -7.20
N VAL A 67 -15.16 -5.83 -6.24
CA VAL A 67 -15.67 -7.21 -6.28
C VAL A 67 -17.01 -7.36 -5.56
N LEU A 68 -17.14 -6.78 -4.36
CA LEU A 68 -18.23 -7.10 -3.44
C LEU A 68 -19.19 -5.93 -3.24
N SER A 69 -18.69 -4.77 -2.81
CA SER A 69 -19.56 -3.60 -2.60
C SER A 69 -18.77 -2.28 -2.65
N PRO A 70 -19.31 -1.19 -3.22
CA PRO A 70 -18.63 0.11 -3.24
C PRO A 70 -18.25 0.67 -1.86
N GLN A 71 -18.89 0.17 -0.80
CA GLN A 71 -18.60 0.55 0.58
C GLN A 71 -17.29 -0.07 1.09
N GLY A 72 -16.79 -1.14 0.45
CA GLY A 72 -15.52 -1.79 0.76
C GLY A 72 -14.31 -0.88 0.66
N ILE A 73 -14.42 0.24 -0.08
CA ILE A 73 -13.36 1.26 -0.16
C ILE A 73 -12.98 1.82 1.21
N ILE A 74 -13.89 1.76 2.20
CA ILE A 74 -13.66 2.21 3.58
C ILE A 74 -12.49 1.47 4.23
N LEU A 75 -12.24 0.21 3.88
CA LEU A 75 -11.09 -0.56 4.39
C LEU A 75 -9.75 0.10 4.01
N SER A 76 -9.71 0.81 2.88
CA SER A 76 -8.53 1.58 2.48
C SER A 76 -8.18 2.68 3.49
N PHE A 77 -9.15 3.19 4.25
CA PHE A 77 -8.92 4.20 5.28
C PHE A 77 -8.20 3.65 6.52
N GLU A 78 -8.16 2.34 6.72
CA GLU A 78 -7.31 1.73 7.75
C GLU A 78 -5.82 1.99 7.48
N SER A 79 -5.45 2.36 6.24
CA SER A 79 -4.08 2.77 5.92
C SER A 79 -3.68 4.12 6.52
N ILE A 80 -4.64 4.98 6.89
CA ILE A 80 -4.39 6.38 7.30
C ILE A 80 -3.41 6.49 8.48
N PRO A 81 -3.58 5.76 9.60
CA PRO A 81 -2.65 5.85 10.73
C PRO A 81 -1.22 5.47 10.34
N TYR A 82 -1.05 4.45 9.50
CA TYR A 82 0.24 4.00 9.02
C TYR A 82 0.91 5.04 8.10
N LEU A 83 0.13 5.65 7.21
CA LEU A 83 0.60 6.75 6.37
C LEU A 83 0.99 7.96 7.23
N ILE A 84 0.23 8.30 8.28
CA ILE A 84 0.59 9.37 9.21
C ILE A 84 1.95 9.09 9.86
N VAL A 85 2.22 7.85 10.30
CA VAL A 85 3.51 7.48 10.88
C VAL A 85 4.64 7.68 9.87
N ILE A 86 4.47 7.21 8.63
CA ILE A 86 5.43 7.40 7.54
C ILE A 86 5.69 8.89 7.25
N PHE A 87 4.65 9.72 7.22
CA PHE A 87 4.75 11.14 6.85
C PHE A 87 4.96 12.10 8.03
N SER A 88 4.91 11.63 9.28
CA SER A 88 4.95 12.45 10.50
C SER A 88 6.16 13.39 10.57
N LYS A 89 7.32 13.00 10.03
CA LYS A 89 8.51 13.87 9.96
C LYS A 89 8.50 14.88 8.82
N LYS A 90 7.74 14.64 7.75
CA LYS A 90 7.58 15.61 6.66
C LYS A 90 6.71 16.80 7.11
N LEU A 91 5.73 16.54 7.99
CA LEU A 91 4.87 17.56 8.62
C LEU A 91 5.60 18.45 9.63
N ARG A 92 6.62 17.92 10.32
CA ARG A 92 7.36 18.66 11.37
C ARG A 92 8.41 19.66 10.82
N ARG A 93 8.67 19.64 9.52
CA ARG A 93 9.62 20.53 8.81
C ARG A 93 8.94 21.73 8.13
N PHE A 94 7.62 21.82 8.22
CA PHE A 94 6.86 23.01 7.83
C PHE A 94 6.55 23.88 9.05
#